data_AF-A0A6G1I477-F1
#
_entry.id   AF-A0A6G1I477-F1
#
_cell.length_a   1.000
_cell.length_b   1.000
_cell.length_c   1.000
_cell.angle_alpha   90.00
_cell.angle_beta   90.00
_cell.angle_gamma   90.00
#
_symmetry.space_group_name_H-M   'P 1'
#
loop_
_entity.id
_entity.type
_entity.pdbx_description
1 polymer ?
#
loop_
_entity_poly.entity_id
_entity_poly.type
_entity_poly.pdbx_seq_one_letter_code
_entity_poly.pdbx_strand_id
1 'polypeptide(L)'
;MSLTHLLDVIPSTTALTRSNCLTAGAAAIGLALLLGRLRNRSELQQPADNVIPSPLTTALPSLSPEEIRQLAYPPDLFPGARDVDSLFGTFRVYEWGPEEGRKVLLVHGISTPCVSLGGVAHELVKRGYRVMLLDLYGRGWSATPSDTPHDARLYNTQILHALASSPLPWTQPNGFALVGYSLGGGIAASFTSTFPALISSLVLIAPSGLIRPAHFTASSKLLYALAPLVPKNLLFTLVRKRLMGSGPPPNPAANTSPETKVPEEALAQEAPQTPNLSLANVADAVLWQLHHHDGFMAAFASSIRHAPITGQDKAWARIGARLTAQHAAPSDEEAARVGLLHGKALLLFGAEDTVIVQREVEPDATELLGGSENVEVKSFQVGHELPVLLPAEVAKAIWEFWGE
;
A
#
# COMPACT_ATOMS: atom_id res chain seq x y z
N MET A 1 40.19 -9.00 -80.48
CA MET A 1 39.73 -10.40 -80.59
C MET A 1 38.90 -10.66 -79.34
N SER A 2 37.57 -10.63 -79.32
CA SER A 2 36.52 -11.40 -80.03
C SER A 2 35.92 -12.47 -79.10
N LEU A 3 34.57 -12.49 -79.06
CA LEU A 3 33.68 -13.62 -78.74
C LEU A 3 33.65 -14.11 -77.27
N THR A 4 32.55 -14.52 -76.61
CA THR A 4 31.07 -14.42 -76.69
C THR A 4 30.51 -15.50 -75.74
N HIS A 5 29.43 -15.17 -75.02
CA HIS A 5 28.25 -16.02 -74.70
C HIS A 5 28.22 -17.15 -73.65
N LEU A 6 27.01 -17.21 -73.05
CA LEU A 6 26.32 -18.18 -72.19
C LEU A 6 26.52 -17.92 -70.68
N LEU A 7 25.52 -17.48 -69.90
CA LEU A 7 24.15 -18.00 -69.79
C LEU A 7 23.14 -16.94 -69.31
N ASP A 8 21.94 -17.08 -69.85
CA ASP A 8 20.70 -16.36 -69.55
C ASP A 8 19.84 -17.20 -68.57
N VAL A 9 18.98 -16.53 -67.80
CA VAL A 9 17.80 -17.04 -67.03
C VAL A 9 18.01 -17.79 -65.70
N ILE A 10 17.81 -17.08 -64.56
CA ILE A 10 17.11 -17.58 -63.35
C ILE A 10 16.28 -16.43 -62.74
N PRO A 11 14.95 -16.57 -62.53
CA PRO A 11 14.14 -15.56 -61.86
C PRO A 11 14.35 -15.57 -60.33
N SER A 12 14.27 -14.38 -59.75
CA SER A 12 14.48 -14.07 -58.33
C SER A 12 13.42 -14.70 -57.40
N THR A 13 13.79 -15.76 -56.70
CA THR A 13 12.95 -16.48 -55.71
C THR A 13 12.96 -15.86 -54.30
N THR A 14 13.54 -14.68 -54.10
CA THR A 14 13.75 -14.09 -52.76
C THR A 14 12.64 -13.17 -52.26
N ALA A 15 11.65 -12.83 -53.09
CA ALA A 15 10.55 -11.93 -52.68
C ALA A 15 9.31 -12.68 -52.11
N LEU A 16 9.08 -13.95 -52.47
CA LEU A 16 7.87 -14.68 -52.06
C LEU A 16 7.93 -15.24 -50.62
N THR A 17 9.12 -15.45 -50.06
CA THR A 17 9.28 -16.12 -48.76
C THR A 17 9.11 -15.19 -47.55
N ARG A 18 9.40 -13.89 -47.67
CA ARG A 18 9.23 -12.93 -46.55
C ARG A 18 7.77 -12.54 -46.31
N SER A 19 6.97 -12.40 -47.38
CA SER A 19 5.55 -12.04 -47.26
C SER A 19 4.72 -13.16 -46.60
N ASN A 20 5.02 -14.42 -46.93
CA ASN A 20 4.29 -15.59 -46.39
C ASN A 20 4.59 -15.87 -44.92
N CYS A 21 5.79 -15.54 -44.42
CA CYS A 21 6.12 -15.71 -42.99
C CYS A 21 5.45 -14.64 -42.12
N LEU A 22 5.29 -13.41 -42.61
CA LEU A 22 4.60 -12.33 -41.88
C LEU A 22 3.09 -12.57 -41.80
N THR A 23 2.47 -13.05 -42.88
CA THR A 23 1.04 -13.38 -42.90
C THR A 23 0.72 -14.64 -42.08
N ALA A 24 1.59 -15.66 -42.11
CA ALA A 24 1.45 -16.84 -41.26
C ALA A 24 1.61 -16.51 -39.77
N GLY A 25 2.54 -15.62 -39.41
CA GLY A 25 2.71 -15.16 -38.02
C GLY A 25 1.50 -14.37 -37.49
N ALA A 26 0.93 -13.48 -38.30
CA ALA A 26 -0.26 -12.71 -37.93
C ALA A 26 -1.52 -13.59 -37.79
N ALA A 27 -1.68 -14.58 -38.68
CA ALA A 27 -2.79 -15.54 -38.62
C ALA A 27 -2.71 -16.45 -37.38
N ALA A 28 -1.50 -16.88 -37.00
CA ALA A 28 -1.28 -17.68 -35.78
C ALA A 28 -1.60 -16.90 -34.50
N ILE A 29 -1.24 -15.60 -34.44
CA ILE A 29 -1.59 -14.73 -33.31
C ILE A 29 -3.11 -14.49 -33.27
N GLY A 30 -3.74 -14.25 -34.42
CA GLY A 30 -5.20 -14.09 -34.52
C GLY A 30 -5.95 -15.34 -34.05
N LEU A 31 -5.50 -16.53 -34.45
CA LEU A 31 -6.07 -17.80 -34.04
C LEU A 31 -5.83 -18.09 -32.54
N ALA A 32 -4.65 -17.76 -32.00
CA ALA A 32 -4.37 -17.89 -30.58
C ALA A 32 -5.23 -16.94 -29.71
N LEU A 33 -5.48 -15.72 -30.18
CA LEU A 33 -6.39 -14.78 -29.52
C LEU A 33 -7.85 -15.21 -29.62
N LEU A 34 -8.26 -15.78 -30.75
CA LEU A 34 -9.61 -16.32 -30.95
C LEU A 34 -9.85 -17.56 -30.10
N LEU A 35 -8.89 -18.49 -30.05
CA LEU A 35 -8.93 -19.67 -29.17
C LEU A 35 -8.84 -19.28 -27.69
N GLY A 36 -8.07 -18.24 -27.34
CA GLY A 36 -8.06 -17.66 -25.99
C GLY A 36 -9.42 -17.07 -25.58
N ARG A 37 -10.13 -16.43 -26.51
CA ARG A 37 -11.50 -15.94 -26.29
C ARG A 37 -12.55 -17.05 -26.22
N LEU A 38 -12.38 -18.13 -27.00
CA LEU A 38 -13.27 -19.28 -26.99
C LEU A 38 -13.06 -20.17 -25.76
N ARG A 39 -11.84 -20.25 -25.21
CA ARG A 39 -11.53 -20.93 -23.94
C ARG A 39 -12.13 -20.22 -22.72
N ASN A 40 -12.43 -18.92 -22.84
CA ASN A 40 -13.12 -18.13 -21.81
C ASN A 40 -14.65 -18.23 -21.87
N ARG A 41 -15.21 -19.14 -22.68
CA ARG A 41 -16.66 -19.33 -22.85
C ARG A 41 -17.21 -20.66 -22.32
N SER A 42 -16.55 -21.30 -21.33
CA SER A 42 -17.22 -22.31 -20.52
C SER A 42 -17.79 -21.68 -19.25
N GLU A 43 -19.11 -21.57 -19.22
CA GLU A 43 -19.94 -21.10 -18.13
C GLU A 43 -19.97 -22.09 -16.95
N LEU A 44 -20.19 -21.54 -15.73
CA LEU A 44 -20.73 -22.20 -14.53
C LEU A 44 -19.83 -23.21 -13.78
N GLN A 45 -18.54 -22.96 -13.67
CA GLN A 45 -17.75 -23.48 -12.55
C GLN A 45 -17.62 -22.39 -11.50
N GLN A 46 -17.91 -22.70 -10.23
CA GLN A 46 -17.43 -21.85 -9.14
C GLN A 46 -15.93 -21.68 -9.34
N PRO A 47 -15.39 -20.45 -9.31
CA PRO A 47 -13.96 -20.27 -9.50
C PRO A 47 -13.26 -21.15 -8.46
N ALA A 48 -12.33 -21.99 -8.93
CA ALA A 48 -11.36 -22.62 -8.05
C ALA A 48 -10.77 -21.53 -7.14
N ASP A 49 -10.54 -21.82 -5.85
CA ASP A 49 -10.10 -20.82 -4.87
C ASP A 49 -8.95 -19.95 -5.41
N ASN A 50 -9.27 -18.79 -5.99
CA ASN A 50 -8.32 -17.88 -6.64
C ASN A 50 -7.58 -17.04 -5.59
N VAL A 51 -7.49 -17.54 -4.38
CA VAL A 51 -6.88 -16.91 -3.22
C VAL A 51 -5.59 -17.65 -2.91
N ILE A 52 -4.46 -16.95 -3.02
CA ILE A 52 -3.19 -17.46 -2.51
C ILE A 52 -3.22 -17.29 -0.99
N PRO A 53 -3.08 -18.37 -0.20
CA PRO A 53 -3.13 -18.28 1.25
C PRO A 53 -2.02 -17.41 1.84
N SER A 54 -2.26 -16.85 3.02
CA SER A 54 -1.29 -16.00 3.69
C SER A 54 -0.23 -16.82 4.44
N PRO A 55 0.91 -16.21 4.78
CA PRO A 55 1.94 -16.86 5.61
C PRO A 55 1.42 -17.35 6.98
N LEU A 56 0.27 -16.83 7.44
CA LEU A 56 -0.34 -17.24 8.70
C LEU A 56 -0.74 -18.72 8.65
N THR A 57 -1.16 -19.20 7.48
CA THR A 57 -1.58 -20.60 7.28
C THR A 57 -0.52 -21.44 6.58
N THR A 58 0.39 -20.83 5.82
CA THR A 58 1.40 -21.57 5.03
C THR A 58 2.77 -21.66 5.68
N ALA A 59 3.20 -20.63 6.41
CA ALA A 59 4.55 -20.54 6.97
C ALA A 59 4.55 -20.69 8.50
N LEU A 60 3.68 -19.94 9.19
CA LEU A 60 3.62 -19.90 10.66
C LEU A 60 3.52 -21.30 11.32
N PRO A 61 2.72 -22.26 10.82
CA PRO A 61 2.61 -23.59 11.44
C PRO A 61 3.91 -24.41 11.44
N SER A 62 4.88 -24.04 10.61
CA SER A 62 6.19 -24.70 10.54
C SER A 62 7.22 -24.12 11.52
N LEU A 63 6.92 -22.97 12.14
CA LEU A 63 7.83 -22.29 13.06
C LEU A 63 7.56 -22.69 14.51
N SER A 64 8.62 -22.84 15.29
CA SER A 64 8.55 -22.99 16.74
C SER A 64 8.11 -21.68 17.42
N PRO A 65 7.57 -21.72 18.65
CA PRO A 65 7.20 -20.50 19.38
C PRO A 65 8.36 -19.51 19.57
N GLU A 66 9.60 -20.00 19.64
CA GLU A 66 10.78 -19.13 19.75
C GLU A 66 11.10 -18.45 18.42
N GLU A 67 11.04 -19.18 17.30
CA GLU A 67 11.21 -18.60 15.97
C GLU A 67 10.13 -17.55 15.67
N ILE A 68 8.89 -17.79 16.10
CA ILE A 68 7.79 -16.82 15.97
C ILE A 68 8.12 -15.53 16.74
N ARG A 69 8.57 -15.62 17.99
CA ARG A 69 8.95 -14.45 18.81
C ARG A 69 10.12 -13.66 18.22
N GLN A 70 10.98 -14.31 17.46
CA GLN A 70 12.14 -13.70 16.80
C GLN A 70 11.79 -13.06 15.44
N LEU A 71 10.57 -13.24 14.92
CA LEU A 71 10.13 -12.53 13.73
C LEU A 71 10.17 -11.02 13.97
N ALA A 72 10.58 -10.26 12.98
CA ALA A 72 10.51 -8.79 13.05
C ALA A 72 9.05 -8.27 13.07
N TYR A 73 8.12 -9.10 12.61
CA TYR A 73 6.68 -8.85 12.64
C TYR A 73 5.93 -10.13 13.03
N PRO A 74 5.89 -10.50 14.32
CA PRO A 74 5.14 -11.65 14.77
C PRO A 74 3.63 -11.36 14.68
N PRO A 75 2.78 -12.39 14.51
CA PRO A 75 1.35 -12.20 14.30
C PRO A 75 0.65 -11.56 15.50
N ASP A 76 1.18 -11.69 16.71
CA ASP A 76 0.68 -11.12 17.96
C ASP A 76 1.37 -9.79 18.36
N LEU A 77 2.14 -9.17 17.46
CA LEU A 77 2.86 -7.92 17.73
C LEU A 77 1.95 -6.80 18.25
N PHE A 78 0.73 -6.69 17.70
CA PHE A 78 -0.25 -5.71 18.14
C PHE A 78 -1.45 -6.38 18.82
N PRO A 79 -2.08 -5.74 19.82
CA PRO A 79 -3.26 -6.28 20.48
C PRO A 79 -4.49 -6.31 19.56
N GLY A 80 -5.48 -7.11 19.96
CA GLY A 80 -6.78 -7.19 19.27
C GLY A 80 -6.69 -7.74 17.85
N ALA A 81 -5.69 -8.58 17.61
CA ALA A 81 -5.48 -9.23 16.33
C ALA A 81 -6.65 -10.14 15.98
N ARG A 82 -7.15 -10.03 14.75
CA ARG A 82 -8.23 -10.87 14.23
C ARG A 82 -8.07 -11.10 12.74
N ASP A 83 -8.60 -12.24 12.30
CA ASP A 83 -8.61 -12.64 10.91
C ASP A 83 -10.04 -12.44 10.37
N VAL A 84 -10.17 -11.68 9.29
CA VAL A 84 -11.45 -11.27 8.74
C VAL A 84 -11.68 -11.98 7.42
N ASP A 85 -12.68 -12.84 7.38
CA ASP A 85 -13.05 -13.57 6.17
C ASP A 85 -13.75 -12.67 5.16
N SER A 86 -13.47 -12.92 3.87
CA SER A 86 -14.11 -12.23 2.77
C SER A 86 -14.11 -13.07 1.50
N LEU A 87 -14.84 -12.60 0.48
CA LEU A 87 -14.83 -13.19 -0.85
C LEU A 87 -13.46 -13.10 -1.56
N PHE A 88 -12.53 -12.28 -1.05
CA PHE A 88 -11.18 -12.09 -1.59
C PHE A 88 -10.11 -12.84 -0.78
N GLY A 89 -10.53 -13.67 0.18
CA GLY A 89 -9.67 -14.33 1.15
C GLY A 89 -9.67 -13.65 2.52
N THR A 90 -9.06 -14.33 3.48
CA THR A 90 -8.93 -13.86 4.86
C THR A 90 -7.80 -12.84 4.99
N PHE A 91 -8.03 -11.74 5.70
CA PHE A 91 -7.02 -10.71 5.94
C PHE A 91 -6.88 -10.34 7.42
N ARG A 92 -5.70 -9.84 7.79
CA ARG A 92 -5.34 -9.53 9.17
C ARG A 92 -5.73 -8.10 9.55
N VAL A 93 -6.35 -7.95 10.71
CA VAL A 93 -6.67 -6.67 11.35
C VAL A 93 -6.18 -6.67 12.79
N TYR A 94 -5.73 -5.52 13.27
CA TYR A 94 -5.41 -5.26 14.68
C TYR A 94 -6.20 -4.08 15.16
N GLU A 95 -6.70 -4.13 16.40
CA GLU A 95 -7.51 -3.05 16.94
C GLU A 95 -7.39 -2.96 18.47
N TRP A 96 -6.97 -1.80 18.97
CA TRP A 96 -6.77 -1.61 20.40
C TRP A 96 -6.81 -0.14 20.82
N GLY A 97 -6.73 0.11 22.12
CA GLY A 97 -6.96 1.42 22.74
C GLY A 97 -8.36 1.51 23.37
N PRO A 98 -8.69 2.61 24.07
CA PRO A 98 -9.95 2.77 24.78
C PRO A 98 -11.16 2.64 23.84
N GLU A 99 -12.22 1.95 24.26
CA GLU A 99 -13.42 1.72 23.40
C GLU A 99 -14.14 3.02 23.02
N GLU A 100 -14.16 3.98 23.95
CA GLU A 100 -14.72 5.33 23.75
C GLU A 100 -13.72 6.31 23.10
N GLY A 101 -12.50 5.86 22.81
CA GLY A 101 -11.48 6.66 22.16
C GLY A 101 -11.91 7.07 20.77
N ARG A 102 -11.51 8.28 20.34
CA ARG A 102 -11.70 8.70 18.95
C ARG A 102 -11.04 7.68 18.01
N LYS A 103 -11.80 7.23 17.01
CA LYS A 103 -11.46 6.11 16.15
C LYS A 103 -10.51 6.54 15.03
N VAL A 104 -9.42 5.81 14.86
CA VAL A 104 -8.38 6.09 13.87
C VAL A 104 -8.02 4.80 13.13
N LEU A 105 -8.26 4.77 11.81
CA LEU A 105 -7.83 3.68 10.94
C LEU A 105 -6.55 4.10 10.23
N LEU A 106 -5.49 3.30 10.31
CA LEU A 106 -4.25 3.55 9.57
C LEU A 106 -4.03 2.50 8.47
N VAL A 107 -3.67 2.98 7.28
CA VAL A 107 -3.45 2.17 6.08
C VAL A 107 -2.01 2.34 5.60
N HIS A 108 -1.29 1.22 5.49
CA HIS A 108 0.13 1.20 5.18
C HIS A 108 0.46 1.33 3.68
N GLY A 109 1.76 1.42 3.38
CA GLY A 109 2.31 1.57 2.03
C GLY A 109 2.32 0.30 1.20
N ILE A 110 2.88 0.39 -0.02
CA ILE A 110 2.79 -0.68 -1.02
C ILE A 110 3.59 -1.94 -0.65
N SER A 111 4.77 -1.76 -0.07
CA SER A 111 5.77 -2.80 0.20
C SER A 111 5.77 -3.28 1.63
N THR A 112 5.34 -2.47 2.60
CA THR A 112 5.37 -2.81 4.02
C THR A 112 4.08 -3.51 4.45
N PRO A 113 4.08 -4.31 5.52
CA PRO A 113 2.87 -4.61 6.29
C PRO A 113 2.54 -3.47 7.26
N CYS A 114 1.46 -3.63 8.03
CA CYS A 114 0.94 -2.59 8.92
C CYS A 114 1.91 -2.18 10.03
N VAL A 115 2.93 -3.00 10.31
CA VAL A 115 4.02 -2.70 11.25
C VAL A 115 4.73 -1.37 10.99
N SER A 116 4.77 -0.93 9.72
CA SER A 116 5.31 0.39 9.33
C SER A 116 4.60 1.60 9.94
N LEU A 117 3.38 1.41 10.46
CA LEU A 117 2.59 2.43 11.16
C LEU A 117 2.43 2.11 12.66
N GLY A 118 3.04 1.03 13.15
CA GLY A 118 2.87 0.58 14.54
C GLY A 118 3.35 1.60 15.57
N GLY A 119 4.46 2.30 15.30
CA GLY A 119 4.96 3.36 16.18
C GLY A 119 3.95 4.49 16.32
N VAL A 120 3.43 5.01 15.20
CA VAL A 120 2.38 6.04 15.19
C VAL A 120 1.12 5.54 15.89
N ALA A 121 0.70 4.30 15.64
CA ALA A 121 -0.46 3.68 16.28
C ALA A 121 -0.33 3.63 17.80
N HIS A 122 0.84 3.23 18.33
CA HIS A 122 1.08 3.21 19.77
C HIS A 122 1.07 4.60 20.39
N GLU A 123 1.66 5.60 19.73
CA GLU A 123 1.63 6.98 20.22
C GLU A 123 0.21 7.55 20.25
N LEU A 124 -0.63 7.22 19.27
CA LEU A 124 -2.05 7.57 19.29
C LEU A 124 -2.78 6.85 20.44
N VAL A 125 -2.59 5.54 20.63
CA VAL A 125 -3.24 4.82 21.73
C VAL A 125 -2.83 5.36 23.10
N LYS A 126 -1.57 5.77 23.29
CA LYS A 126 -1.10 6.45 24.51
C LYS A 126 -1.87 7.75 24.81
N ARG A 127 -2.47 8.38 23.78
CA ARG A 127 -3.32 9.57 23.91
C ARG A 127 -4.82 9.27 23.99
N GLY A 128 -5.18 8.00 24.11
CA GLY A 128 -6.56 7.58 24.33
C GLY A 128 -7.36 7.39 23.03
N TYR A 129 -6.72 7.37 21.87
CA TYR A 129 -7.39 7.02 20.61
C TYR A 129 -7.66 5.51 20.53
N ARG A 130 -8.76 5.15 19.85
CA ARG A 130 -9.04 3.77 19.42
C ARG A 130 -8.44 3.56 18.04
N VAL A 131 -7.45 2.69 17.92
CA VAL A 131 -6.69 2.52 16.68
C VAL A 131 -7.00 1.18 16.03
N MET A 132 -7.15 1.19 14.70
CA MET A 132 -7.20 0.00 13.86
C MET A 132 -6.09 0.03 12.81
N LEU A 133 -5.44 -1.11 12.60
CA LEU A 133 -4.50 -1.39 11.53
C LEU A 133 -5.01 -2.59 10.72
N LEU A 134 -4.71 -2.64 9.43
CA LEU A 134 -4.90 -3.82 8.61
C LEU A 134 -3.67 -4.10 7.76
N ASP A 135 -3.40 -5.37 7.51
CA ASP A 135 -2.49 -5.77 6.43
C ASP A 135 -3.29 -5.78 5.11
N LEU A 136 -2.89 -4.95 4.15
CA LEU A 136 -3.46 -4.96 2.80
C LEU A 136 -3.32 -6.35 2.17
N TYR A 137 -4.29 -6.77 1.35
CA TYR A 137 -4.22 -8.08 0.67
C TYR A 137 -2.86 -8.31 0.00
N GLY A 138 -2.27 -9.47 0.26
CA GLY A 138 -0.94 -9.87 -0.21
C GLY A 138 0.23 -9.20 0.49
N ARG A 139 0.03 -8.61 1.66
CA ARG A 139 1.10 -8.13 2.56
C ARG A 139 0.91 -8.76 3.93
N GLY A 140 2.01 -8.85 4.68
CA GLY A 140 1.99 -9.34 6.05
C GLY A 140 1.27 -10.68 6.18
N TRP A 141 0.25 -10.72 7.04
CA TRP A 141 -0.50 -11.93 7.35
C TRP A 141 -1.81 -12.07 6.54
N SER A 142 -2.01 -11.25 5.51
CA SER A 142 -3.24 -11.26 4.68
C SER A 142 -3.11 -12.10 3.41
N ALA A 143 -4.19 -12.82 3.04
CA ALA A 143 -4.21 -13.61 1.81
C ALA A 143 -4.14 -12.73 0.55
N THR A 144 -3.95 -13.33 -0.63
CA THR A 144 -3.86 -12.59 -1.91
C THR A 144 -4.93 -13.05 -2.90
N PRO A 145 -5.89 -12.20 -3.30
CA PRO A 145 -6.80 -12.50 -4.39
C PRO A 145 -6.06 -12.40 -5.72
N SER A 146 -5.75 -13.55 -6.33
CA SER A 146 -4.86 -13.64 -7.50
C SER A 146 -5.52 -13.28 -8.84
N ASP A 147 -6.85 -13.32 -8.89
CA ASP A 147 -7.66 -13.01 -10.08
C ASP A 147 -8.23 -11.58 -10.09
N THR A 148 -8.08 -10.86 -8.97
CA THR A 148 -8.67 -9.55 -8.76
C THR A 148 -7.60 -8.47 -8.82
N PRO A 149 -7.77 -7.41 -9.63
CA PRO A 149 -6.84 -6.29 -9.61
C PRO A 149 -6.76 -5.66 -8.22
N HIS A 150 -5.54 -5.52 -7.72
CA HIS A 150 -5.24 -4.79 -6.49
C HIS A 150 -5.39 -3.27 -6.68
N ASP A 151 -6.65 -2.82 -6.75
CA ASP A 151 -7.04 -1.45 -7.03
C ASP A 151 -7.86 -0.82 -5.89
N ALA A 152 -8.31 0.42 -6.11
CA ALA A 152 -9.12 1.14 -5.14
C ALA A 152 -10.43 0.41 -4.75
N ARG A 153 -11.04 -0.38 -5.65
CA ARG A 153 -12.26 -1.12 -5.32
C ARG A 153 -11.97 -2.24 -4.32
N LEU A 154 -10.88 -2.98 -4.55
CA LEU A 154 -10.45 -4.04 -3.64
C LEU A 154 -10.11 -3.45 -2.26
N TYR A 155 -9.28 -2.41 -2.21
CA TYR A 155 -8.84 -1.84 -0.93
C TYR A 155 -9.94 -1.10 -0.18
N ASN A 156 -10.83 -0.38 -0.88
CA ASN A 156 -11.97 0.24 -0.23
C ASN A 156 -12.93 -0.81 0.35
N THR A 157 -13.13 -1.94 -0.35
CA THR A 157 -13.91 -3.07 0.16
C THR A 157 -13.22 -3.70 1.38
N GLN A 158 -11.89 -3.83 1.35
CA GLN A 158 -11.12 -4.31 2.49
C GLN A 158 -11.28 -3.43 3.73
N ILE A 159 -11.25 -2.10 3.57
CA ILE A 159 -11.53 -1.15 4.65
C ILE A 159 -12.94 -1.38 5.21
N LEU A 160 -13.96 -1.47 4.35
CA LEU A 160 -15.34 -1.71 4.80
C LEU A 160 -15.48 -3.03 5.59
N HIS A 161 -14.83 -4.11 5.15
CA HIS A 161 -14.81 -5.37 5.89
C HIS A 161 -14.07 -5.24 7.23
N ALA A 162 -12.96 -4.49 7.28
CA ALA A 162 -12.22 -4.24 8.52
C ALA A 162 -13.10 -3.51 9.55
N LEU A 163 -13.81 -2.46 9.11
CA LEU A 163 -14.76 -1.71 9.95
C LEU A 163 -15.92 -2.59 10.41
N ALA A 164 -16.49 -3.41 9.51
CA ALA A 164 -17.62 -4.30 9.84
C ALA A 164 -17.22 -5.45 10.78
N SER A 165 -15.95 -5.84 10.80
CA SER A 165 -15.44 -6.89 11.70
C SER A 165 -15.21 -6.42 13.13
N SER A 166 -15.26 -5.11 13.39
CA SER A 166 -15.06 -4.55 14.72
C SER A 166 -16.29 -4.81 15.61
N PRO A 167 -16.12 -5.11 16.90
CA PRO A 167 -17.23 -5.16 17.85
C PRO A 167 -17.77 -3.76 18.19
N LEU A 168 -17.00 -2.71 17.92
CA LEU A 168 -17.38 -1.31 18.15
C LEU A 168 -17.97 -0.67 16.89
N PRO A 169 -18.89 0.30 17.01
CA PRO A 169 -19.44 1.02 15.88
C PRO A 169 -18.46 2.08 15.35
N TRP A 170 -17.86 1.83 14.17
CA TRP A 170 -16.92 2.77 13.52
C TRP A 170 -17.59 3.87 12.69
N THR A 171 -18.86 3.70 12.34
CA THR A 171 -19.56 4.55 11.37
C THR A 171 -20.50 5.59 12.01
N GLN A 172 -20.58 5.65 13.34
CA GLN A 172 -21.54 6.49 14.07
C GLN A 172 -20.93 7.08 15.36
N PRO A 173 -21.41 8.25 15.84
CA PRO A 173 -22.16 9.26 15.10
C PRO A 173 -21.27 10.10 14.16
N ASN A 174 -19.95 10.14 14.40
CA ASN A 174 -19.03 11.09 13.76
C ASN A 174 -18.04 10.44 12.77
N GLY A 175 -18.24 9.16 12.41
CA GLY A 175 -17.28 8.42 11.60
C GLY A 175 -15.93 8.19 12.30
N PHE A 176 -14.86 8.04 11.52
CA PHE A 176 -13.50 7.78 12.03
C PHE A 176 -12.46 8.64 11.29
N ALA A 177 -11.27 8.82 11.87
CA ALA A 177 -10.15 9.46 11.20
C ALA A 177 -9.40 8.43 10.35
N LEU A 178 -9.09 8.77 9.10
CA LEU A 178 -8.38 7.89 8.19
C LEU A 178 -6.98 8.44 7.92
N VAL A 179 -5.97 7.65 8.30
CA VAL A 179 -4.55 7.96 8.12
C VAL A 179 -3.98 7.03 7.06
N GLY A 180 -3.48 7.59 5.96
CA GLY A 180 -2.90 6.81 4.88
C GLY A 180 -1.41 7.12 4.67
N TYR A 181 -0.56 6.10 4.67
CA TYR A 181 0.88 6.24 4.36
C TYR A 181 1.21 5.73 2.97
N SER A 182 1.91 6.54 2.15
CA SER A 182 2.37 6.14 0.82
C SER A 182 1.20 5.68 -0.05
N LEU A 183 1.19 4.44 -0.53
CA LEU A 183 0.03 3.85 -1.21
C LEU A 183 -1.26 3.96 -0.37
N GLY A 184 -1.17 3.76 0.95
CA GLY A 184 -2.26 3.94 1.88
C GLY A 184 -2.84 5.35 1.84
N GLY A 185 -2.05 6.37 1.50
CA GLY A 185 -2.52 7.74 1.26
C GLY A 185 -3.41 7.86 0.02
N GLY A 186 -3.02 7.21 -1.08
CA GLY A 186 -3.86 7.13 -2.28
C GLY A 186 -5.16 6.35 -2.05
N ILE A 187 -5.08 5.26 -1.28
CA ILE A 187 -6.26 4.49 -0.85
C ILE A 187 -7.16 5.36 0.04
N ALA A 188 -6.59 6.06 1.01
CA ALA A 188 -7.33 6.94 1.91
C ALA A 188 -8.06 8.06 1.16
N ALA A 189 -7.40 8.74 0.23
CA ALA A 189 -8.04 9.74 -0.62
C ALA A 189 -9.15 9.13 -1.49
N SER A 190 -8.93 7.94 -2.08
CA SER A 190 -9.97 7.24 -2.84
C SER A 190 -11.18 6.89 -1.98
N PHE A 191 -10.95 6.37 -0.77
CA PHE A 191 -11.98 6.01 0.19
C PHE A 191 -12.78 7.24 0.63
N THR A 192 -12.13 8.32 1.06
CA THR A 192 -12.78 9.58 1.45
C THR A 192 -13.59 10.18 0.30
N SER A 193 -13.10 10.09 -0.94
CA SER A 193 -13.85 10.55 -2.12
C SER A 193 -15.14 9.74 -2.35
N THR A 194 -15.17 8.47 -1.96
CA THR A 194 -16.28 7.53 -2.21
C THR A 194 -17.26 7.44 -1.04
N PHE A 195 -16.75 7.46 0.20
CA PHE A 195 -17.51 7.30 1.44
C PHE A 195 -17.29 8.49 2.40
N PRO A 196 -17.52 9.74 1.96
CA PRO A 196 -17.17 10.93 2.76
C PRO A 196 -17.84 10.95 4.13
N ALA A 197 -19.10 10.52 4.21
CA ALA A 197 -19.87 10.51 5.46
C ALA A 197 -19.35 9.54 6.54
N LEU A 198 -18.37 8.69 6.21
CA LEU A 198 -17.72 7.82 7.18
C LEU A 198 -16.43 8.44 7.75
N ILE A 199 -15.94 9.54 7.17
CA ILE A 199 -14.62 10.09 7.45
C ILE A 199 -14.75 11.40 8.22
N SER A 200 -14.32 11.38 9.49
CA SER A 200 -14.24 12.57 10.32
C SER A 200 -13.04 13.46 9.95
N SER A 201 -11.93 12.85 9.53
CA SER A 201 -10.65 13.52 9.32
C SER A 201 -9.78 12.71 8.37
N LEU A 202 -9.05 13.40 7.50
CA LEU A 202 -8.15 12.80 6.52
C LEU A 202 -6.71 13.26 6.78
N VAL A 203 -5.84 12.30 7.07
CA VAL A 203 -4.40 12.51 7.25
C VAL A 203 -3.64 11.68 6.21
N LEU A 204 -2.73 12.33 5.49
CA LEU A 204 -2.00 11.75 4.38
C LEU A 204 -0.50 11.90 4.62
N ILE A 205 0.19 10.78 4.88
CA ILE A 205 1.63 10.73 5.15
C ILE A 205 2.33 10.30 3.86
N ALA A 206 3.12 11.19 3.27
CA ALA A 206 3.80 11.00 1.99
C ALA A 206 2.87 10.32 0.95
N PRO A 207 1.70 10.90 0.62
CA PRO A 207 0.66 10.18 -0.10
C PRO A 207 0.99 9.90 -1.58
N SER A 208 0.58 8.73 -2.05
CA SER A 208 0.44 8.47 -3.47
C SER A 208 -0.85 9.09 -4.04
N GLY A 209 -1.06 8.92 -5.34
CA GLY A 209 -2.27 9.33 -6.07
C GLY A 209 -2.02 10.46 -7.05
N LEU A 210 -1.12 11.37 -6.69
CA LEU A 210 -0.71 12.53 -7.50
C LEU A 210 0.76 12.43 -7.94
N ILE A 211 1.39 11.26 -7.82
CA ILE A 211 2.75 11.06 -8.31
C ILE A 211 2.76 11.23 -9.83
N ARG A 212 3.64 12.10 -10.32
CA ARG A 212 3.75 12.36 -11.76
C ARG A 212 4.30 11.13 -12.49
N PRO A 213 3.71 10.70 -13.63
CA PRO A 213 4.13 9.50 -14.36
C PRO A 213 5.60 9.48 -14.83
N ALA A 214 6.28 10.63 -14.84
CA ALA A 214 7.69 10.79 -15.19
C ALA A 214 8.64 10.15 -14.18
N HIS A 215 8.23 10.00 -12.91
CA HIS A 215 9.03 9.34 -11.85
C HIS A 215 9.09 7.81 -12.01
N PHE A 216 8.18 7.25 -12.81
CA PHE A 216 8.27 5.86 -13.20
C PHE A 216 9.07 5.76 -14.50
N THR A 217 10.34 5.34 -14.39
CA THR A 217 11.15 5.04 -15.58
C THR A 217 10.44 4.03 -16.47
N ALA A 218 10.61 4.13 -17.80
CA ALA A 218 10.05 3.16 -18.74
C ALA A 218 10.48 1.72 -18.41
N SER A 219 11.71 1.55 -17.90
CA SER A 219 12.22 0.28 -17.40
C SER A 219 11.47 -0.25 -16.16
N SER A 220 11.07 0.63 -15.24
CA SER A 220 10.24 0.26 -14.08
C SER A 220 8.86 -0.18 -14.54
N LYS A 221 8.23 0.58 -15.44
CA LYS A 221 6.92 0.24 -16.00
C LYS A 221 6.95 -1.10 -16.72
N LEU A 222 7.99 -1.36 -17.51
CA LEU A 222 8.17 -2.61 -18.23
C LEU A 222 8.46 -3.78 -17.27
N LEU A 223 9.31 -3.60 -16.26
CA LEU A 223 9.59 -4.61 -15.24
C LEU A 223 8.31 -5.07 -14.54
N TYR A 224 7.47 -4.12 -14.11
CA TYR A 224 6.22 -4.44 -13.43
C TYR A 224 5.12 -4.92 -14.40
N ALA A 225 5.15 -4.50 -15.66
CA ALA A 225 4.29 -5.05 -16.71
C ALA A 225 4.59 -6.54 -16.96
N LEU A 226 5.87 -6.89 -16.96
CA LEU A 226 6.38 -8.24 -17.18
C LEU A 226 6.57 -9.04 -15.89
N ALA A 227 6.24 -8.52 -14.71
CA ALA A 227 6.42 -9.22 -13.43
C ALA A 227 5.88 -10.66 -13.42
N PRO A 228 4.74 -11.00 -14.06
CA PRO A 228 4.28 -12.38 -14.16
C PRO A 228 5.19 -13.31 -15.00
N LEU A 229 6.00 -12.74 -15.89
CA LEU A 229 6.90 -13.42 -16.83
C LEU A 229 8.36 -13.40 -16.37
N VAL A 230 8.71 -12.54 -15.39
CA VAL A 230 10.07 -12.42 -14.85
C VAL A 230 10.29 -13.50 -13.78
N PRO A 231 11.37 -14.29 -13.85
CA PRO A 231 11.69 -15.27 -12.81
C PRO A 231 11.71 -14.64 -11.42
N LYS A 232 11.04 -15.28 -10.44
CA LYS A 232 10.88 -14.77 -9.07
C LYS A 232 12.18 -14.28 -8.45
N ASN A 233 13.29 -15.02 -8.62
CA ASN A 233 14.61 -14.66 -8.08
C ASN A 233 15.19 -13.37 -8.66
N LEU A 234 14.95 -13.11 -9.94
CA LEU A 234 15.40 -11.89 -10.61
C LEU A 234 14.54 -10.69 -10.19
N LEU A 235 13.21 -10.87 -10.16
CA LEU A 235 12.29 -9.84 -9.69
C LEU A 235 12.54 -9.49 -8.22
N PHE A 236 12.75 -10.51 -7.38
CA PHE A 236 13.17 -10.38 -5.98
C PHE A 236 14.46 -9.55 -5.88
N THR A 237 15.49 -9.85 -6.68
CA THR A 237 16.76 -9.10 -6.64
C THR A 237 16.58 -7.63 -7.02
N LEU A 238 15.74 -7.35 -8.02
CA LEU A 238 15.47 -5.98 -8.48
C LEU A 238 14.62 -5.19 -7.48
N VAL A 239 13.58 -5.82 -6.91
CA VAL A 239 12.74 -5.20 -5.88
C VAL A 239 13.52 -5.01 -4.59
N ARG A 240 14.32 -6.00 -4.15
CA ARG A 240 15.23 -5.86 -3.01
C ARG A 240 16.23 -4.71 -3.19
N LYS A 241 16.91 -4.63 -4.33
CA LYS A 241 17.83 -3.50 -4.62
C LYS A 241 17.12 -2.14 -4.60
N ARG A 242 15.85 -2.09 -4.98
CA ARG A 242 15.05 -0.86 -4.99
C ARG A 242 14.52 -0.48 -3.61
N LEU A 243 14.10 -1.46 -2.80
CA LEU A 243 13.56 -1.25 -1.46
C LEU A 243 14.66 -1.03 -0.42
N MET A 244 15.80 -1.70 -0.54
CA MET A 244 16.87 -1.71 0.47
C MET A 244 18.09 -0.85 0.08
N GLY A 245 18.09 -0.23 -1.11
CA GLY A 245 19.29 0.37 -1.68
C GLY A 245 20.39 -0.67 -2.00
N SER A 246 21.53 -0.19 -2.52
CA SER A 246 22.67 -1.05 -2.91
C SER A 246 23.57 -1.48 -1.72
N GLY A 247 23.06 -1.46 -0.49
CA GLY A 247 23.84 -1.79 0.71
C GLY A 247 23.96 -3.30 0.98
N PRO A 248 25.05 -3.76 1.64
CA PRO A 248 25.16 -5.13 2.12
C PRO A 248 24.08 -5.41 3.19
N PRO A 249 23.63 -6.67 3.35
CA PRO A 249 22.69 -7.01 4.42
C PRO A 249 23.28 -6.64 5.80
N PRO A 250 22.45 -6.16 6.74
CA PRO A 250 22.91 -5.93 8.10
C PRO A 250 23.38 -7.25 8.72
N ASN A 251 24.55 -7.19 9.37
CA ASN A 251 25.18 -8.34 10.02
C ASN A 251 24.46 -8.61 11.37
N PRO A 252 23.96 -9.82 11.64
CA PRO A 252 23.22 -10.12 12.89
C PRO A 252 24.05 -9.94 14.17
N ALA A 253 25.37 -9.83 14.06
CA ALA A 253 26.29 -9.82 15.18
C ALA A 253 26.69 -8.42 15.70
N ALA A 254 26.07 -7.33 15.23
CA ALA A 254 26.47 -5.96 15.63
C ALA A 254 25.62 -5.31 16.73
N ASN A 255 24.63 -6.01 17.29
CA ASN A 255 23.86 -5.52 18.45
C ASN A 255 24.59 -5.85 19.76
N THR A 256 25.69 -5.14 20.02
CA THR A 256 26.19 -4.95 21.39
C THR A 256 26.54 -3.49 21.58
N SER A 257 25.60 -2.74 22.14
CA SER A 257 25.86 -1.45 22.79
C SER A 257 25.70 -1.63 24.31
N PRO A 258 26.51 -0.93 25.12
CA PRO A 258 26.87 -1.38 26.46
C PRO A 258 25.73 -1.27 27.48
N GLU A 259 25.57 -2.32 28.28
CA GLU A 259 24.71 -2.35 29.47
C GLU A 259 25.06 -1.19 30.40
N THR A 260 24.17 -0.21 30.50
CA THR A 260 24.20 0.75 31.60
C THR A 260 23.29 0.19 32.69
N LYS A 261 23.88 -0.41 33.73
CA LYS A 261 23.15 -0.90 34.90
C LYS A 261 22.50 0.28 35.63
N VAL A 262 21.18 0.27 35.75
CA VAL A 262 20.41 1.11 36.67
C VAL A 262 19.75 0.19 37.70
N PRO A 263 19.77 0.52 39.01
CA PRO A 263 19.37 -0.40 40.06
C PRO A 263 17.87 -0.70 40.04
N GLU A 264 17.56 -1.97 40.30
CA GLU A 264 16.25 -2.59 40.36
C GLU A 264 15.60 -2.33 41.72
N GLU A 265 14.68 -1.36 41.80
CA GLU A 265 13.74 -1.23 42.93
C GLU A 265 12.60 -0.25 42.57
N ALA A 266 11.46 -0.79 42.09
CA ALA A 266 10.09 -0.34 42.37
C ALA A 266 9.08 -1.05 41.43
N LEU A 267 8.39 -2.05 41.98
CA LEU A 267 7.20 -2.66 41.38
C LEU A 267 6.03 -1.67 41.39
N ALA A 268 5.54 -1.25 40.22
CA ALA A 268 4.15 -0.81 40.02
C ALA A 268 3.79 -0.73 38.52
N GLN A 269 2.85 -1.60 38.10
CA GLN A 269 2.03 -1.55 36.88
C GLN A 269 2.79 -1.61 35.54
N GLU A 270 2.94 -2.84 35.01
CA GLU A 270 3.37 -3.09 33.63
C GLU A 270 2.30 -2.57 32.64
N ALA A 271 2.48 -1.35 32.15
CA ALA A 271 1.98 -0.99 30.84
C ALA A 271 2.72 -1.85 29.79
N PRO A 272 2.06 -2.36 28.73
CA PRO A 272 2.74 -3.11 27.68
C PRO A 272 3.90 -2.27 27.15
N GLN A 273 5.13 -2.78 27.28
CA GLN A 273 6.30 -2.14 26.71
C GLN A 273 6.03 -1.94 25.22
N THR A 274 6.04 -0.68 24.76
CA THR A 274 5.87 -0.40 23.34
C THR A 274 6.95 -1.16 22.57
N PRO A 275 6.59 -2.04 21.62
CA PRO A 275 7.59 -2.72 20.82
C PRO A 275 8.47 -1.67 20.15
N ASN A 276 9.79 -1.86 20.25
CA ASN A 276 10.77 -0.93 19.71
C ASN A 276 10.82 -1.11 18.18
N LEU A 277 9.84 -0.56 17.47
CA LEU A 277 9.65 -0.72 16.03
C LEU A 277 10.62 0.18 15.27
N SER A 278 11.82 -0.35 15.01
CA SER A 278 12.84 0.37 14.24
C SER A 278 12.66 0.18 12.73
N LEU A 279 13.36 1.00 11.94
CA LEU A 279 13.44 0.83 10.49
C LEU A 279 13.99 -0.56 10.10
N ALA A 280 14.91 -1.11 10.89
CA ALA A 280 15.44 -2.46 10.66
C ALA A 280 14.33 -3.51 10.79
N ASN A 281 13.45 -3.41 11.79
CA ASN A 281 12.34 -4.34 11.96
C ASN A 281 11.36 -4.28 10.78
N VAL A 282 11.04 -3.09 10.29
CA VAL A 282 10.16 -2.94 9.11
C VAL A 282 10.83 -3.54 7.87
N ALA A 283 12.12 -3.26 7.66
CA ALA A 283 12.88 -3.81 6.55
C ALA A 283 12.97 -5.35 6.61
N ASP A 284 13.21 -5.92 7.79
CA ASP A 284 13.25 -7.36 8.01
C ASP A 284 11.88 -8.01 7.80
N ALA A 285 10.79 -7.35 8.20
CA ALA A 285 9.43 -7.82 7.90
C ALA A 285 9.15 -7.87 6.39
N VAL A 286 9.63 -6.85 5.64
CA VAL A 286 9.54 -6.83 4.17
C VAL A 286 10.38 -7.94 3.54
N LEU A 287 11.60 -8.17 4.04
CA LEU A 287 12.44 -9.26 3.57
C LEU A 287 11.82 -10.62 3.88
N TRP A 288 11.24 -10.78 5.06
CA TRP A 288 10.62 -12.03 5.46
C TRP A 288 9.42 -12.38 4.57
N GLN A 289 8.49 -11.45 4.33
CA GLN A 289 7.34 -11.72 3.46
C GLN A 289 7.75 -11.97 2.00
N LEU A 290 8.85 -11.36 1.52
CA LEU A 290 9.37 -11.64 0.18
C LEU A 290 9.75 -13.13 0.00
N HIS A 291 10.14 -13.80 1.09
CA HIS A 291 10.53 -15.21 1.08
C HIS A 291 9.38 -16.17 1.44
N HIS A 292 8.44 -15.74 2.26
CA HIS A 292 7.43 -16.64 2.86
C HIS A 292 6.00 -16.35 2.40
N HIS A 293 5.76 -15.24 1.69
CA HIS A 293 4.44 -14.88 1.19
C HIS A 293 4.35 -15.06 -0.33
N ASP A 294 3.77 -16.20 -0.74
CA ASP A 294 3.67 -16.58 -2.16
C ASP A 294 2.94 -15.56 -3.04
N GLY A 295 1.95 -14.87 -2.48
CA GLY A 295 1.17 -13.85 -3.17
C GLY A 295 1.78 -12.44 -3.17
N PHE A 296 2.81 -12.15 -2.36
CA PHE A 296 3.32 -10.79 -2.18
C PHE A 296 3.78 -10.15 -3.50
N MET A 297 4.55 -10.88 -4.32
CA MET A 297 5.06 -10.35 -5.58
C MET A 297 3.95 -10.07 -6.60
N ALA A 298 2.92 -10.92 -6.65
CA ALA A 298 1.77 -10.73 -7.52
C ALA A 298 0.93 -9.51 -7.06
N ALA A 299 0.66 -9.41 -5.76
CA ALA A 299 -0.03 -8.29 -5.14
C ALA A 299 0.69 -6.96 -5.36
N PHE A 300 2.02 -6.95 -5.16
CA PHE A 300 2.87 -5.78 -5.37
C PHE A 300 2.83 -5.32 -6.83
N ALA A 301 3.06 -6.23 -7.78
CA ALA A 301 3.03 -5.91 -9.21
C ALA A 301 1.64 -5.43 -9.67
N SER A 302 0.58 -6.08 -9.19
CA SER A 302 -0.79 -5.65 -9.46
C SER A 302 -1.05 -4.26 -8.88
N SER A 303 -0.55 -3.96 -7.69
CA SER A 303 -0.73 -2.65 -7.05
C SER A 303 -0.03 -1.53 -7.83
N ILE A 304 1.20 -1.77 -8.29
CA ILE A 304 1.90 -0.80 -9.15
C ILE A 304 1.07 -0.47 -10.41
N ARG A 305 0.35 -1.45 -10.95
CA ARG A 305 -0.42 -1.29 -12.19
C ARG A 305 -1.79 -0.67 -11.98
N HIS A 306 -2.46 -1.00 -10.89
CA HIS A 306 -3.90 -0.76 -10.73
C HIS A 306 -4.29 0.06 -9.49
N ALA A 307 -3.41 0.17 -8.49
CA ALA A 307 -3.72 0.89 -7.27
C ALA A 307 -3.69 2.41 -7.49
N PRO A 308 -4.30 3.21 -6.60
CA PRO A 308 -4.39 4.68 -6.72
C PRO A 308 -3.03 5.38 -6.44
N ILE A 309 -2.03 5.09 -7.27
CA ILE A 309 -0.67 5.63 -7.16
C ILE A 309 -0.50 6.91 -7.98
N THR A 310 -1.16 6.98 -9.14
CA THR A 310 -1.11 8.11 -10.08
C THR A 310 -2.51 8.42 -10.62
N GLY A 311 -2.71 9.63 -11.15
CA GLY A 311 -3.92 9.99 -11.91
C GLY A 311 -5.20 10.00 -11.06
N GLN A 312 -5.09 10.32 -9.77
CA GLN A 312 -6.21 10.36 -8.84
C GLN A 312 -6.85 11.76 -8.72
N ASP A 313 -6.56 12.66 -9.66
CA ASP A 313 -6.97 14.07 -9.69
C ASP A 313 -8.46 14.24 -9.40
N LYS A 314 -9.31 13.42 -10.03
CA LYS A 314 -10.77 13.45 -9.83
C LYS A 314 -11.20 13.09 -8.41
N ALA A 315 -10.51 12.15 -7.77
CA ALA A 315 -10.84 11.75 -6.40
C ALA A 315 -10.48 12.87 -5.42
N TRP A 316 -9.31 13.49 -5.59
CA TRP A 316 -8.85 14.63 -4.80
C TRP A 316 -9.74 15.87 -5.02
N ALA A 317 -10.07 16.19 -6.27
CA ALA A 317 -10.99 17.28 -6.62
C ALA A 317 -12.38 17.13 -6.00
N ARG A 318 -12.89 15.89 -5.86
CA ARG A 318 -14.16 15.63 -5.17
C ARG A 318 -14.08 15.91 -3.67
N ILE A 319 -12.94 15.64 -3.04
CA ILE A 319 -12.72 15.99 -1.63
C ILE A 319 -12.67 17.52 -1.52
N GLY A 320 -11.87 18.18 -2.35
CA GLY A 320 -11.75 19.63 -2.35
C GLY A 320 -13.08 20.36 -2.55
N ALA A 321 -13.88 19.93 -3.53
CA ALA A 321 -15.20 20.51 -3.77
C ALA A 321 -16.14 20.42 -2.54
N ARG A 322 -16.05 19.34 -1.75
CA ARG A 322 -16.85 19.17 -0.52
C ARG A 322 -16.35 20.09 0.60
N LEU A 323 -15.03 20.23 0.75
CA LEU A 323 -14.44 21.15 1.73
C LEU A 323 -14.78 22.61 1.39
N THR A 324 -14.67 23.01 0.12
CA THR A 324 -15.10 24.33 -0.34
C THR A 324 -16.59 24.56 -0.09
N ALA A 325 -17.46 23.57 -0.35
CA ALA A 325 -18.88 23.67 -0.06
C ALA A 325 -19.16 23.81 1.45
N GLN A 326 -18.47 23.04 2.29
CA GLN A 326 -18.54 23.11 3.75
C GLN A 326 -18.16 24.51 4.26
N HIS A 327 -17.08 25.10 3.73
CA HIS A 327 -16.66 26.46 4.07
C HIS A 327 -17.64 27.54 3.58
N ALA A 328 -18.24 27.35 2.40
CA ALA A 328 -19.20 28.29 1.84
C ALA A 328 -20.54 28.29 2.60
N ALA A 329 -20.93 27.16 3.20
CA ALA A 329 -22.17 27.02 3.96
C ALA A 329 -21.96 26.29 5.31
N PRO A 330 -21.34 26.94 6.32
CA PRO A 330 -20.99 26.28 7.59
C PRO A 330 -22.19 25.77 8.40
N SER A 331 -23.40 26.27 8.13
CA SER A 331 -24.65 25.84 8.78
C SER A 331 -25.39 24.74 8.00
N ASP A 332 -24.88 24.32 6.84
CA ASP A 332 -25.48 23.24 6.05
C ASP A 332 -25.05 21.88 6.60
N GLU A 333 -26.00 21.15 7.18
CA GLU A 333 -25.77 19.82 7.77
C GLU A 333 -25.29 18.80 6.75
N GLU A 334 -25.76 18.85 5.50
CA GLU A 334 -25.32 17.92 4.46
C GLU A 334 -23.88 18.23 4.03
N ALA A 335 -23.54 19.51 3.88
CA ALA A 335 -22.17 19.93 3.58
C ALA A 335 -21.21 19.55 4.72
N ALA A 336 -21.64 19.71 5.98
CA ALA A 336 -20.87 19.26 7.13
C ALA A 336 -20.73 17.73 7.17
N ARG A 337 -21.79 16.99 6.82
CA ARG A 337 -21.81 15.51 6.82
C ARG A 337 -20.85 14.90 5.80
N VAL A 338 -20.67 15.53 4.63
CA VAL A 338 -19.76 15.04 3.58
C VAL A 338 -18.43 15.79 3.52
N GLY A 339 -18.23 16.76 4.41
CA GLY A 339 -16.97 17.48 4.63
C GLY A 339 -16.03 16.73 5.58
N LEU A 340 -15.12 17.48 6.21
CA LEU A 340 -14.25 16.96 7.28
C LEU A 340 -14.46 17.80 8.54
N LEU A 341 -14.33 17.20 9.73
CA LEU A 341 -14.58 17.86 11.01
C LEU A 341 -13.79 19.17 11.17
N HIS A 342 -12.54 19.18 10.70
CA HIS A 342 -11.65 20.34 10.77
C HIS A 342 -11.69 21.25 9.54
N GLY A 343 -12.56 20.97 8.55
CA GLY A 343 -12.67 21.73 7.30
C GLY A 343 -11.49 21.59 6.34
N LYS A 344 -10.49 20.76 6.68
CA LYS A 344 -9.28 20.56 5.89
C LYS A 344 -8.71 19.15 6.05
N ALA A 345 -7.82 18.77 5.13
CA ALA A 345 -6.99 17.57 5.24
C ALA A 345 -5.58 17.93 5.75
N LEU A 346 -4.89 16.98 6.40
CA LEU A 346 -3.50 17.13 6.81
C LEU A 346 -2.57 16.32 5.89
N LEU A 347 -1.55 16.96 5.33
CA LEU A 347 -0.50 16.33 4.54
C LEU A 347 0.83 16.41 5.30
N LEU A 348 1.48 15.27 5.50
CA LEU A 348 2.79 15.17 6.14
C LEU A 348 3.81 14.68 5.11
N PHE A 349 4.92 15.40 4.93
CA PHE A 349 5.97 15.06 3.97
C PHE A 349 7.34 14.89 4.63
N GLY A 350 8.16 14.02 4.05
CA GLY A 350 9.60 14.04 4.27
C GLY A 350 10.28 15.02 3.31
N ALA A 351 11.06 15.96 3.82
CA ALA A 351 11.79 16.94 3.02
C ALA A 351 12.85 16.28 2.10
N GLU A 352 13.33 15.10 2.48
CA GLU A 352 14.33 14.31 1.76
C GLU A 352 13.71 13.14 0.98
N ASP A 353 12.37 13.11 0.88
CA ASP A 353 11.66 12.02 0.22
C ASP A 353 11.90 12.04 -1.31
N THR A 354 12.52 10.96 -1.80
CA THR A 354 12.82 10.75 -3.23
C THR A 354 11.77 9.92 -3.95
N VAL A 355 10.82 9.33 -3.22
CA VAL A 355 9.70 8.56 -3.75
C VAL A 355 8.50 9.48 -3.97
N ILE A 356 8.15 10.26 -2.95
CA ILE A 356 7.06 11.24 -2.95
C ILE A 356 7.66 12.63 -2.77
N VAL A 357 7.98 13.26 -3.89
CA VAL A 357 8.67 14.54 -3.87
C VAL A 357 7.69 15.66 -3.51
N GLN A 358 7.79 16.21 -2.30
CA GLN A 358 6.89 17.24 -1.76
C GLN A 358 6.68 18.40 -2.73
N ARG A 359 7.75 18.97 -3.29
CA ARG A 359 7.70 20.12 -4.22
C ARG A 359 6.86 19.88 -5.48
N GLU A 360 6.53 18.64 -5.78
CA GLU A 360 5.70 18.25 -6.92
C GLU A 360 4.29 17.90 -6.48
N VAL A 361 4.13 17.14 -5.39
CA VAL A 361 2.83 16.65 -4.92
C VAL A 361 2.05 17.72 -4.17
N GLU A 362 2.70 18.56 -3.36
CA GLU A 362 2.04 19.57 -2.54
C GLU A 362 1.26 20.61 -3.36
N PRO A 363 1.81 21.22 -4.44
CA PRO A 363 1.07 22.17 -5.26
C PRO A 363 -0.16 21.53 -5.91
N ASP A 364 0.03 20.33 -6.51
CA ASP A 364 -1.03 19.59 -7.19
C ASP A 364 -2.15 19.21 -6.18
N ALA A 365 -1.77 18.77 -4.97
CA ALA A 365 -2.70 18.45 -3.89
C ALA A 365 -3.47 19.69 -3.39
N THR A 366 -2.77 20.81 -3.18
CA THR A 366 -3.37 22.06 -2.68
C THR A 366 -4.39 22.61 -3.68
N GLU A 367 -4.05 22.60 -4.97
CA GLU A 367 -4.97 23.00 -6.03
C GLU A 367 -6.20 22.10 -6.08
N LEU A 368 -6.01 20.78 -6.10
CA LEU A 368 -7.12 19.82 -6.19
C LEU A 368 -7.99 19.79 -4.93
N LEU A 369 -7.43 20.08 -3.76
CA LEU A 369 -8.20 20.22 -2.52
C LEU A 369 -8.94 21.56 -2.44
N GLY A 370 -8.80 22.44 -3.43
CA GLY A 370 -9.59 23.67 -3.52
C GLY A 370 -9.00 24.86 -2.78
N GLY A 371 -7.69 24.86 -2.52
CA GLY A 371 -6.98 25.98 -1.90
C GLY A 371 -6.30 25.65 -0.58
N SER A 372 -5.45 26.57 -0.12
CA SER A 372 -4.65 26.45 1.11
C SER A 372 -5.50 26.42 2.39
N GLU A 373 -6.74 26.90 2.33
CA GLU A 373 -7.69 26.84 3.44
C GLU A 373 -8.21 25.41 3.71
N ASN A 374 -8.17 24.55 2.69
CA ASN A 374 -8.67 23.17 2.73
C ASN A 374 -7.56 22.15 3.04
N VAL A 375 -6.31 22.60 3.22
CA VAL A 375 -5.17 21.72 3.46
C VAL A 375 -4.18 22.34 4.44
N GLU A 376 -3.75 21.54 5.42
CA GLU A 376 -2.58 21.85 6.23
C GLU A 376 -1.42 20.95 5.81
N VAL A 377 -0.24 21.53 5.64
CA VAL A 377 0.96 20.79 5.21
C VAL A 377 2.04 20.95 6.26
N LYS A 378 2.64 19.83 6.67
CA LYS A 378 3.83 19.80 7.55
C LYS A 378 4.94 18.99 6.87
N SER A 379 6.17 19.47 6.99
CA SER A 379 7.37 18.83 6.43
C SER A 379 8.38 18.52 7.52
N PHE A 380 9.03 17.36 7.41
CA PHE A 380 9.97 16.82 8.40
C PHE A 380 11.31 16.52 7.73
N GLN A 381 12.42 16.74 8.43
CA GLN A 381 13.78 16.49 7.91
C GLN A 381 14.10 14.99 7.91
N VAL A 382 13.44 14.24 7.03
CA VAL A 382 13.55 12.79 6.86
C VAL A 382 13.10 12.39 5.44
N GLY A 383 13.43 11.18 5.02
CA GLY A 383 12.97 10.58 3.75
C GLY A 383 11.57 9.96 3.82
N HIS A 384 11.29 9.02 2.91
CA HIS A 384 9.98 8.35 2.78
C HIS A 384 9.56 7.55 4.03
N GLU A 385 10.51 7.19 4.88
CA GLU A 385 10.32 6.37 6.09
C GLU A 385 9.84 7.20 7.30
N LEU A 386 9.30 8.40 7.07
CA LEU A 386 8.78 9.34 8.08
C LEU A 386 8.00 8.68 9.24
N PRO A 387 6.94 7.86 9.00
CA PRO A 387 6.16 7.29 10.10
C PRO A 387 6.91 6.23 10.92
N VAL A 388 8.01 5.70 10.39
CA VAL A 388 8.86 4.71 11.05
C VAL A 388 9.96 5.38 11.87
N LEU A 389 10.57 6.43 11.33
CA LEU A 389 11.70 7.13 11.96
C LEU A 389 11.27 8.17 12.99
N LEU A 390 10.12 8.83 12.76
CA LEU A 390 9.61 9.91 13.62
C LEU A 390 8.15 9.64 14.08
N PRO A 391 7.86 8.46 14.67
CA PRO A 391 6.49 8.09 15.00
C PRO A 391 5.83 9.04 16.01
N ALA A 392 6.60 9.55 16.97
CA ALA A 392 6.12 10.48 17.98
C ALA A 392 5.80 11.86 17.41
N GLU A 393 6.65 12.37 16.51
CA GLU A 393 6.46 13.66 15.85
C GLU A 393 5.29 13.60 14.84
N VAL A 394 5.15 12.48 14.13
CA VAL A 394 4.01 12.23 13.24
C VAL A 394 2.71 12.17 14.04
N ALA A 395 2.65 11.37 15.11
CA ALA A 395 1.47 11.29 15.96
C ALA A 395 1.15 12.65 16.59
N LYS A 396 2.19 13.39 17.02
CA LYS A 396 2.07 14.77 17.50
C LYS A 396 1.46 15.71 16.49
N ALA A 397 1.95 15.70 15.26
CA ALA A 397 1.40 16.51 14.20
C ALA A 397 -0.09 16.21 13.94
N ILE A 398 -0.50 14.95 14.09
CA ILE A 398 -1.88 14.49 13.92
C ILE A 398 -2.80 14.99 15.04
N TRP A 399 -2.45 14.80 16.32
CA TRP A 399 -3.33 15.27 17.40
C TRP A 399 -3.32 16.80 17.55
N GLU A 400 -2.20 17.48 17.26
CA GLU A 400 -2.17 18.94 17.18
C GLU A 400 -3.10 19.47 16.09
N PHE A 401 -3.13 18.81 14.94
CA PHE A 401 -4.06 19.13 13.86
C PHE A 401 -5.52 18.94 14.28
N TRP A 402 -5.78 18.01 15.19
CA TRP A 402 -7.09 17.80 15.78
C TRP A 402 -7.45 18.80 16.89
N GLY A 403 -6.49 19.59 17.36
CA GLY A 403 -6.66 20.57 18.46
C GLY A 403 -6.57 19.95 19.85
N GLU A 404 -5.88 18.82 19.99
CA GLU A 404 -5.80 18.00 21.22
C GLU A 404 -4.39 17.96 21.83
#